data_AF-A0A928UGF1-F1
#
_entry.id   AF-A0A928UGF1-F1
#
_cell.length_a   1.000
_cell.length_b   1.000
_cell.length_c   1.000
_cell.angle_alpha   90.00
_cell.angle_beta   90.00
_cell.angle_gamma   90.00
#
_symmetry.space_group_name_H-M   'P 1'
#
loop_
_entity.id
_entity.type
_entity.pdbx_description
1 polymer ?
#
loop_
_entity_poly.entity_id
_entity_poly.type
_entity_poly.pdbx_seq_one_letter_code
_entity_poly.pdbx_strand_id
1 'polypeptide(L)'
;MAVNPIITQKIDENYSQVEIQSKKARTRYFKVPTEKADEFCTSYKKRNKRDTFISNAAFIGSVIAGCSILNAITKNINSAARIALGIIAGVLSAFGAEIGVRSVLAPKHEQFVQNFGAEEFYPEEESSPTVTDIIK
;
A
#
# COMPACT_ATOMS: atom_id res chain seq x y z
N MET A 1 6.16 1.10 6.12
CA MET A 1 6.60 0.22 5.03
C MET A 1 7.69 0.96 4.27
N ALA A 2 8.90 0.39 4.14
CA ALA A 2 9.95 1.04 3.36
C ALA A 2 9.85 0.55 1.91
N VAL A 3 9.54 1.48 1.00
CA VAL A 3 9.60 1.24 -0.44
C VAL A 3 10.90 1.83 -0.98
N ASN A 4 11.48 1.18 -1.97
CA ASN A 4 12.65 1.69 -2.67
C ASN A 4 12.30 1.85 -4.15
N PRO A 5 11.97 3.08 -4.60
CA PRO A 5 11.83 3.38 -6.01
C PRO A 5 13.21 3.42 -6.67
N ILE A 6 13.38 2.68 -7.77
CA ILE A 6 14.63 2.60 -8.53
C ILE A 6 14.29 2.79 -10.00
N ILE A 7 15.03 3.67 -10.68
CA ILE A 7 14.96 3.79 -12.14
C ILE A 7 15.82 2.66 -12.70
N THR A 8 15.24 1.74 -13.47
CA THR A 8 15.98 0.54 -13.93
C THR A 8 16.47 0.64 -15.36
N GLN A 9 15.63 1.13 -16.27
CA GLN A 9 16.01 1.28 -17.67
C GLN A 9 15.20 2.37 -18.37
N LYS A 10 15.71 2.87 -19.49
CA LYS A 10 14.90 3.65 -20.44
C LYS A 10 14.07 2.69 -21.28
N ILE A 11 12.78 2.93 -21.38
CA ILE A 11 11.86 2.16 -22.24
C ILE A 11 11.96 2.72 -23.67
N ASP A 12 11.96 4.04 -23.78
CA ASP A 12 12.12 4.78 -25.04
C ASP A 12 12.82 6.12 -24.76
N GLU A 13 12.94 7.00 -25.77
CA GLU A 13 13.60 8.32 -25.61
C GLU A 13 12.88 9.23 -24.60
N ASN A 14 11.57 9.04 -24.41
CA ASN A 14 10.70 9.90 -23.62
C ASN A 14 10.36 9.32 -22.25
N TYR A 15 10.50 8.01 -22.05
CA TYR A 15 10.07 7.31 -20.85
C TYR A 15 11.10 6.35 -20.25
N SER A 16 11.16 6.36 -18.92
CA SER A 16 11.94 5.46 -18.08
C SER A 16 11.03 4.50 -17.30
N GLN A 17 11.54 3.29 -17.07
CA GLN A 17 10.98 2.32 -16.16
C GLN A 17 11.40 2.64 -14.72
N VAL A 18 10.43 2.76 -13.84
CA VAL A 18 10.63 2.88 -12.40
C VAL A 18 10.05 1.66 -11.69
N GLU A 19 10.89 0.98 -10.92
CA GLU A 19 10.51 -0.16 -10.10
C GLU A 19 10.33 0.26 -8.65
N ILE A 20 9.16 -0.06 -8.09
CA ILE A 20 8.87 0.13 -6.68
C ILE A 20 9.01 -1.20 -5.98
N GLN A 21 10.17 -1.40 -5.33
CA GLN A 21 10.43 -2.60 -4.56
C GLN A 21 9.95 -2.45 -3.11
N SER A 22 9.39 -3.52 -2.56
CA SER A 22 8.93 -3.61 -1.17
C SER A 22 9.29 -4.98 -0.60
N LYS A 23 9.79 -5.02 0.65
CA LYS A 23 10.16 -6.28 1.32
C LYS A 23 8.99 -7.25 1.56
N LYS A 24 7.75 -6.76 1.51
CA LYS A 24 6.53 -7.52 1.90
C LYS A 24 5.40 -7.42 0.89
N ALA A 25 5.62 -6.77 -0.25
CA ALA A 25 4.60 -6.58 -1.29
C ALA A 25 5.21 -6.83 -2.67
N ARG A 26 4.36 -7.16 -3.63
CA ARG A 26 4.78 -7.34 -5.03
C ARG A 26 5.46 -6.06 -5.54
N THR A 27 6.54 -6.23 -6.29
CA THR A 27 7.17 -5.14 -7.03
C THR A 27 6.17 -4.56 -8.02
N ARG A 28 6.11 -3.23 -8.09
CA ARG A 28 5.26 -2.51 -9.05
C ARG A 28 6.14 -1.79 -10.06
N TYR A 29 5.70 -1.74 -11.31
CA TYR A 29 6.46 -1.16 -12.40
C TYR A 29 5.69 0.01 -12.97
N PHE A 30 6.37 1.14 -13.14
CA PHE A 30 5.78 2.35 -13.71
C PHE A 30 6.59 2.80 -14.92
N LYS A 31 5.89 3.13 -16.00
CA LYS A 31 6.42 3.91 -17.10
C LYS A 31 6.27 5.38 -16.71
N VAL A 32 7.37 6.13 -16.65
CA VAL A 32 7.39 7.53 -16.20
C VAL A 32 8.17 8.37 -17.22
N PRO A 33 7.74 9.59 -17.58
CA PRO A 33 8.53 10.48 -18.42
C PRO A 33 9.95 10.64 -17.88
N THR A 34 10.96 10.45 -18.73
CA THR A 34 12.38 10.39 -18.34
C THR A 34 12.80 11.61 -17.53
N GLU A 35 12.34 12.80 -17.94
CA GLU A 35 12.62 14.08 -17.28
C GLU A 35 12.03 14.20 -15.86
N LYS A 36 11.00 13.40 -15.53
CA LYS A 36 10.30 13.40 -14.24
C LYS A 36 10.63 12.18 -13.37
N ALA A 37 11.43 11.23 -13.86
CA ALA A 37 11.66 9.95 -13.19
C ALA A 37 12.30 10.10 -11.79
N ASP A 38 13.29 10.98 -11.65
CA ASP A 38 13.94 11.24 -10.36
C ASP A 38 13.00 11.92 -9.35
N GLU A 39 12.21 12.89 -9.82
CA GLU A 39 11.21 13.57 -9.00
C GLU A 39 10.09 12.60 -8.59
N PHE A 40 9.65 11.74 -9.50
CA PHE A 40 8.69 10.68 -9.22
C PHE A 40 9.21 9.74 -8.13
N CYS A 41 10.45 9.26 -8.21
CA CYS A 41 11.07 8.40 -7.19
C CYS A 41 11.07 9.08 -5.80
N THR A 42 11.53 10.33 -5.74
CA THR A 42 11.62 11.09 -4.48
C THR A 42 10.23 11.32 -3.88
N SER A 43 9.28 11.74 -4.73
CA SER A 43 7.90 12.03 -4.33
C SER A 43 7.15 10.77 -3.91
N TYR A 44 7.36 9.65 -4.61
CA TYR A 44 6.79 8.34 -4.26
C TYR A 44 7.27 7.91 -2.87
N LYS A 45 8.57 8.02 -2.58
CA LYS A 45 9.14 7.66 -1.27
C LYS A 45 8.58 8.53 -0.14
N LYS A 46 8.54 9.85 -0.34
CA LYS A 46 7.97 10.81 0.63
C LYS A 46 6.50 10.51 0.89
N ARG A 47 5.74 10.28 -0.17
CA ARG A 47 4.33 9.93 -0.09
C ARG A 47 4.10 8.63 0.65
N ASN A 48 4.79 7.55 0.27
CA ASN A 48 4.65 6.25 0.92
C ASN A 48 4.92 6.32 2.44
N LYS A 49 5.89 7.14 2.87
CA LYS A 49 6.15 7.38 4.30
C LYS A 49 4.93 8.03 4.99
N ARG A 50 4.35 9.06 4.37
CA ARG A 50 3.14 9.74 4.88
C ARG A 50 1.93 8.81 4.92
N ASP A 51 1.70 8.09 3.83
CA ASP A 51 0.54 7.20 3.68
C ASP A 51 0.66 6.02 4.68
N THR A 52 1.87 5.47 4.90
CA THR A 52 2.15 4.53 6.01
C THR A 52 1.80 5.14 7.36
N PHE A 53 2.23 6.37 7.63
CA PHE A 53 1.97 7.04 8.90
C PHE A 53 0.47 7.21 9.15
N ILE A 54 -0.28 7.68 8.14
CA ILE A 54 -1.74 7.84 8.20
C ILE A 54 -2.41 6.49 8.47
N SER A 55 -2.03 5.44 7.74
CA SER A 55 -2.60 4.10 7.93
C SER A 55 -2.34 3.56 9.34
N ASN A 56 -1.12 3.73 9.86
CA ASN A 56 -0.78 3.29 11.21
C ASN A 56 -1.53 4.08 12.29
N ALA A 57 -1.62 5.41 12.12
CA ALA A 57 -2.36 6.26 13.04
C ALA A 57 -3.86 5.92 13.04
N ALA A 58 -4.45 5.70 11.86
CA ALA A 58 -5.84 5.28 11.71
C ALA A 58 -6.09 3.91 12.34
N PHE A 59 -5.19 2.95 12.14
CA PHE A 59 -5.27 1.63 12.77
C PHE A 59 -5.28 1.74 14.30
N ILE A 60 -4.27 2.38 14.89
CA ILE A 60 -4.18 2.54 16.35
C ILE A 60 -5.38 3.32 16.90
N GLY A 61 -5.75 4.43 16.24
CA GLY A 61 -6.89 5.25 16.61
C GLY A 61 -8.20 4.46 16.58
N SER A 62 -8.40 3.62 15.57
CA SER A 62 -9.61 2.81 15.44
C SER A 62 -9.72 1.73 16.52
N VAL A 63 -8.61 1.10 16.90
CA VAL A 63 -8.59 0.12 18.00
C VAL A 63 -8.96 0.79 19.31
N ILE A 64 -8.36 1.94 19.60
CA ILE A 64 -8.65 2.72 20.82
C ILE A 64 -10.13 3.15 20.82
N ALA A 65 -10.60 3.76 19.73
CA ALA A 65 -11.98 4.23 19.62
C ALA A 65 -13.00 3.09 19.76
N GLY A 66 -12.76 1.95 19.09
CA GLY A 66 -13.61 0.77 19.16
C GLY A 66 -13.70 0.20 20.58
N CYS A 67 -12.56 0.05 21.25
CA CYS A 67 -12.50 -0.38 22.65
C CYS A 67 -13.16 0.62 23.61
N SER A 68 -13.01 1.93 23.38
CA SER A 68 -13.64 2.98 24.18
C SER A 68 -15.17 3.00 24.04
N ILE A 69 -15.69 2.92 22.81
CA ILE A 69 -17.14 2.84 22.55
C ILE A 69 -17.71 1.59 23.19
N LEU A 70 -17.03 0.44 23.02
CA LEU A 70 -17.46 -0.80 23.61
C LEU A 70 -17.49 -0.73 25.15
N ASN A 71 -16.46 -0.16 25.77
CA ASN A 71 -16.45 0.07 27.21
C ASN A 71 -17.58 0.98 27.68
N ALA A 72 -18.00 1.95 26.86
CA ALA A 72 -19.11 2.83 27.19
C ALA A 72 -20.48 2.12 27.15
N ILE A 73 -20.67 1.17 26.22
CA ILE A 73 -21.94 0.46 26.03
C ILE A 73 -22.04 -0.84 26.86
N THR A 74 -20.91 -1.44 27.24
CA THR A 74 -20.86 -2.71 28.01
C THR A 74 -20.61 -2.53 29.50
N LYS A 75 -20.84 -1.32 30.04
CA LYS A 75 -20.51 -0.97 31.45
C LYS A 75 -21.04 -1.96 32.49
N ASN A 76 -22.21 -2.56 32.24
CA ASN A 76 -22.91 -3.46 33.16
C ASN A 76 -22.66 -4.96 32.89
N ILE A 77 -21.76 -5.30 31.96
CA ILE A 77 -21.42 -6.68 31.62
C ILE A 77 -20.23 -7.16 32.48
N ASN A 78 -20.17 -8.46 32.79
CA ASN A 78 -19.04 -9.07 33.48
C ASN A 78 -17.70 -8.80 32.76
N SER A 79 -16.65 -8.57 33.54
CA SER A 79 -15.28 -8.27 33.09
C SER A 79 -14.74 -9.24 32.04
N ALA A 80 -14.94 -10.56 32.20
CA ALA A 80 -14.43 -11.55 31.25
C ALA A 80 -15.09 -11.40 29.85
N ALA A 81 -16.41 -11.18 29.82
CA ALA A 81 -17.14 -10.95 28.57
C ALA A 81 -16.79 -9.58 27.96
N ARG A 82 -16.54 -8.55 28.77
CA ARG A 82 -16.07 -7.24 28.29
C ARG A 82 -14.71 -7.32 27.62
N ILE A 83 -13.78 -8.11 28.15
CA ILE A 83 -12.46 -8.32 27.55
C ILE A 83 -12.60 -9.04 26.20
N ALA A 84 -13.41 -10.11 26.14
CA ALA A 84 -13.65 -10.85 24.90
C ALA A 84 -14.27 -9.96 23.81
N LEU A 85 -15.29 -9.18 24.17
CA LEU A 85 -15.88 -8.19 23.27
C LEU A 85 -14.86 -7.12 22.87
N GLY A 86 -13.99 -6.69 23.79
CA GLY A 86 -12.93 -5.71 23.56
C GLY A 86 -11.99 -6.11 22.43
N ILE A 87 -11.55 -7.37 22.45
CA ILE A 87 -10.69 -7.94 21.41
C ILE A 87 -11.43 -7.95 20.06
N ILE A 88 -12.67 -8.42 20.02
CA ILE A 88 -13.48 -8.49 18.79
C ILE A 88 -13.70 -7.08 18.22
N ALA A 89 -14.11 -6.13 19.06
CA ALA A 89 -14.36 -4.75 18.66
C ALA A 89 -13.08 -4.07 18.14
N GLY A 90 -11.93 -4.31 18.78
CA GLY A 90 -10.64 -3.81 18.33
C GLY A 90 -10.27 -4.33 16.95
N VAL A 91 -10.42 -5.64 16.71
CA VAL A 91 -10.15 -6.26 15.41
C VAL A 91 -11.09 -5.72 14.32
N LEU A 92 -12.40 -5.68 14.58
CA LEU A 92 -13.39 -5.17 13.61
C LEU A 92 -13.16 -3.69 13.28
N SER A 93 -12.83 -2.87 14.29
CA SER A 93 -12.55 -1.45 14.09
C SER A 93 -11.29 -1.25 13.24
N ALA A 94 -10.26 -2.05 13.47
CA ALA A 94 -9.04 -2.05 12.66
C ALA A 94 -9.31 -2.40 11.19
N PHE A 95 -10.11 -3.44 10.93
CA PHE A 95 -10.51 -3.80 9.56
C PHE A 95 -11.29 -2.66 8.88
N GLY A 96 -12.25 -2.06 9.59
CA GLY A 96 -13.02 -0.93 9.07
C GLY A 96 -12.13 0.27 8.73
N ALA A 97 -11.15 0.57 9.59
CA ALA A 97 -10.20 1.66 9.34
C ALA A 97 -9.29 1.39 8.15
N GLU A 98 -8.84 0.14 7.94
CA GLU A 98 -8.04 -0.21 6.77
C GLU A 98 -8.81 0.02 5.46
N ILE A 99 -10.07 -0.43 5.42
CA ILE A 99 -10.96 -0.23 4.26
C ILE A 99 -11.19 1.27 4.01
N GLY A 100 -11.48 2.04 5.06
CA GLY A 100 -11.68 3.49 4.96
C GLY A 100 -10.42 4.26 4.54
N VAL A 101 -9.25 3.85 5.02
CA VAL A 101 -7.98 4.46 4.60
C VAL A 101 -7.69 4.13 3.13
N ARG A 102 -7.94 2.89 2.69
CA ARG A 102 -7.76 2.49 1.30
C ARG A 102 -8.65 3.30 0.35
N SER A 103 -9.92 3.53 0.68
CA SER A 103 -10.82 4.33 -0.17
C SER A 103 -10.39 5.80 -0.30
N VAL A 104 -9.68 6.33 0.71
CA VAL A 104 -9.13 7.70 0.67
C VAL A 104 -7.77 7.76 -0.05
N LEU A 105 -6.92 6.75 0.12
CA LEU A 105 -5.56 6.75 -0.42
C LEU A 105 -5.48 6.29 -1.88
N ALA A 106 -6.33 5.35 -2.30
CA ALA A 106 -6.37 4.84 -3.68
C ALA A 106 -6.59 5.95 -4.74
N PRO A 107 -7.64 6.80 -4.66
CA PRO A 107 -7.85 7.85 -5.66
C PRO A 107 -6.72 8.88 -5.65
N LYS A 108 -6.18 9.20 -4.47
CA LYS A 108 -5.02 10.09 -4.38
C LYS A 108 -3.80 9.48 -5.05
N HIS A 109 -3.63 8.15 -4.99
CA HIS A 109 -2.48 7.46 -5.58
C HIS A 109 -2.58 7.52 -7.10
N GLU A 110 -3.77 7.25 -7.63
CA GLU A 110 -4.07 7.38 -9.05
C GLU A 110 -3.82 8.80 -9.55
N GLN A 111 -4.33 9.83 -8.85
CA GLN A 111 -4.05 11.23 -9.19
C GLN A 111 -2.56 11.55 -9.20
N PHE A 112 -1.78 10.97 -8.28
CA PHE A 112 -0.33 11.19 -8.27
C PHE A 112 0.35 10.53 -9.46
N VAL A 113 -0.03 9.30 -9.80
CA VAL A 113 0.51 8.60 -10.97
C VAL A 113 0.21 9.41 -12.25
N GLN A 114 -1.03 9.87 -12.40
CA GLN A 114 -1.46 10.73 -13.52
C GLN A 114 -0.73 12.08 -13.58
N ASN A 115 -0.53 12.75 -12.43
CA ASN A 115 0.17 14.05 -12.39
C ASN A 115 1.62 13.97 -12.90
N PHE A 116 2.25 12.81 -12.76
CA PHE A 116 3.58 12.55 -13.28
C PHE A 116 3.57 12.03 -14.73
N GLY A 117 2.40 11.87 -15.36
CA GLY A 117 2.26 11.20 -16.65
C GLY A 117 2.73 9.75 -16.60
N ALA A 118 2.69 9.15 -15.41
CA ALA A 118 3.15 7.80 -15.18
C ALA A 118 2.01 6.80 -15.41
N GLU A 119 2.35 5.59 -15.81
CA GLU A 119 1.40 4.48 -16.00
C GLU A 119 1.96 3.22 -15.37
N GLU A 120 1.16 2.52 -14.57
CA GLU A 120 1.54 1.22 -14.03
C GLU A 120 1.40 0.16 -15.11
N PHE A 121 2.41 -0.70 -15.25
CA PHE A 121 2.37 -1.85 -16.16
C PHE A 121 2.85 -3.11 -15.44
N TYR A 122 2.54 -4.26 -16.04
CA TYR A 122 3.07 -5.54 -15.62
C TYR A 122 3.99 -6.01 -16.74
N PRO A 123 5.32 -6.12 -16.51
CA PRO A 123 6.18 -6.78 -17.48
C PRO A 123 5.64 -8.20 -17.68
N GLU A 124 5.55 -8.64 -18.93
CA GLU A 124 5.21 -10.03 -19.24
C GLU A 124 6.17 -10.92 -18.43
N GLU A 125 5.63 -11.88 -17.69
CA GLU A 125 6.48 -12.87 -17.02
C GLU A 125 7.31 -13.54 -18.11
N GLU A 126 8.62 -13.36 -18.07
CA GLU A 126 9.56 -14.15 -18.84
C GLU A 126 9.18 -15.61 -18.58
N SER A 127 8.58 -16.25 -19.58
CA SER A 127 8.19 -17.65 -19.49
C SER A 127 9.47 -18.42 -19.18
N SER A 128 9.58 -18.93 -17.95
CA SER A 128 10.59 -19.94 -17.60
C SER A 128 10.60 -20.96 -18.73
N PRO A 129 11.77 -21.31 -19.31
CA PRO A 129 11.81 -22.31 -20.37
C PRO A 129 11.10 -23.56 -19.86
N THR A 130 9.99 -23.90 -20.49
CA THR A 130 9.29 -25.16 -20.23
C THR A 130 10.32 -26.27 -20.46
N VAL A 131 10.43 -27.20 -19.52
CA VAL A 131 11.38 -28.35 -19.54
C VAL A 131 11.33 -29.13 -20.87
N THR A 132 10.27 -28.95 -21.66
CA THR A 132 10.07 -29.51 -23.00
C THR A 132 11.06 -29.02 -24.06
N ASP A 133 11.74 -27.89 -23.88
CA ASP A 133 12.74 -27.38 -24.86
C ASP A 133 14.18 -27.87 -24.60
N ILE A 134 14.42 -28.62 -23.51
CA ILE A 134 15.74 -29.20 -23.18
C ILE A 134 15.92 -30.58 -23.84
N ILE A 135 14.87 -31.12 -24.47
CA ILE A 135 14.90 -32.43 -25.13
C ILE A 135 14.44 -32.27 -26.59
N LYS A 136 15.30 -31.69 -27.43
CA LYS A 136 15.30 -31.89 -28.89
C LYS A 136 16.71 -31.98 -29.42
#